data_AF-A0A3B0SHV8-F1
#
_entry.id   AF-A0A3B0SHV8-F1
#
_cell.length_a   1.000
_cell.length_b   1.000
_cell.length_c   1.000
_cell.angle_alpha   90.00
_cell.angle_beta   90.00
_cell.angle_gamma   90.00
#
_symmetry.space_group_name_H-M   'P 1'
#
loop_
_entity.id
_entity.type
_entity.pdbx_description
1 polymer ?
#
loop_
_entity_poly.entity_id
_entity_poly.type
_entity_poly.pdbx_seq_one_letter_code
_entity_poly.pdbx_strand_id
1 'polypeptide(L)'
;MTWTAGIAVVWLIVGVLRPETTLHLGPIFLPLLPAFLLRGRQDALNGVLAGVAMASLTIVVLTITGNMDGPAVAPFSDPLTESIAVLAGAAILGLIVSRTGQRT
;
A
#
# COMPACT_ATOMS: atom_id res chain seq x y z
N MET A 1 7.51 8.85 -9.83
CA MET A 1 6.29 8.20 -10.37
C MET A 1 6.60 6.79 -10.91
N THR A 2 7.59 6.63 -11.80
CA THR A 2 8.01 5.32 -12.37
C THR A 2 8.37 4.26 -11.33
N TRP A 3 9.03 4.64 -10.24
CA TRP A 3 9.35 3.75 -9.12
C TRP A 3 8.10 3.11 -8.46
N THR A 4 7.03 3.88 -8.27
CA THR A 4 5.82 3.44 -7.55
C THR A 4 5.08 2.40 -8.38
N ALA A 5 5.03 2.62 -9.70
CA ALA A 5 4.51 1.66 -10.65
C ALA A 5 5.33 0.36 -10.67
N GLY A 6 6.67 0.45 -10.66
CA GLY A 6 7.53 -0.72 -10.62
C GLY A 6 7.33 -1.58 -9.37
N ILE A 7 7.24 -0.96 -8.19
CA ILE A 7 6.98 -1.68 -6.94
C ILE A 7 5.58 -2.29 -6.92
N ALA A 8 4.57 -1.58 -7.43
CA ALA A 8 3.22 -2.13 -7.57
C ALA A 8 3.18 -3.37 -8.47
N VAL A 9 3.91 -3.36 -9.59
CA VAL A 9 4.05 -4.52 -10.48
C VAL A 9 4.75 -5.68 -9.79
N VAL A 10 5.82 -5.43 -9.02
CA VAL A 10 6.49 -6.49 -8.24
C VAL A 10 5.52 -7.13 -7.25
N TRP A 11 4.73 -6.32 -6.53
CA TRP A 11 3.74 -6.86 -5.60
C TRP A 11 2.60 -7.60 -6.28
N LEU A 12 2.15 -7.14 -7.44
CA LEU A 12 1.18 -7.88 -8.26
C LEU A 12 1.73 -9.26 -8.64
N ILE A 13 2.96 -9.33 -9.16
CA ILE A 13 3.60 -10.59 -9.55
C ILE A 13 3.72 -11.51 -8.33
N VAL A 14 4.20 -10.98 -7.20
CA VAL A 14 4.36 -11.76 -5.97
C VAL A 14 3.02 -12.26 -5.44
N GLY A 15 1.99 -11.41 -5.41
CA GLY A 15 0.65 -11.78 -4.96
C GLY A 15 0.03 -12.89 -5.82
N VAL A 16 0.21 -12.81 -7.14
CA VAL A 16 -0.24 -13.87 -8.08
C VAL A 16 0.55 -15.17 -7.91
N LEU A 17 1.86 -15.10 -7.64
CA LEU A 17 2.70 -16.30 -7.48
C LEU A 17 2.55 -16.96 -6.10
N ARG A 18 2.02 -16.24 -5.11
CA ARG A 18 1.90 -16.67 -3.71
C ARG A 18 0.56 -16.25 -3.09
N PRO A 19 -0.58 -16.63 -3.70
CA PRO A 19 -1.90 -16.18 -3.26
C PRO A 19 -2.23 -16.63 -1.84
N GLU A 20 -1.71 -17.78 -1.42
CA GLU A 20 -1.92 -18.44 -0.11
C GLU A 20 -1.22 -17.77 1.09
N THR A 21 -0.67 -16.57 0.92
CA THR A 21 0.15 -15.91 1.93
C THR A 21 -0.37 -14.51 2.27
N THR A 22 0.14 -13.93 3.35
CA THR A 22 -0.13 -12.52 3.74
C THR A 22 0.57 -11.49 2.84
N LEU A 23 1.17 -11.92 1.72
CA LEU A 23 1.89 -11.03 0.80
C LEU A 23 0.97 -10.06 0.04
N HIS A 24 -0.35 -10.28 0.08
CA HIS A 24 -1.35 -9.31 -0.37
C HIS A 24 -1.27 -7.97 0.40
N LEU A 25 -0.61 -7.93 1.57
CA LEU A 25 -0.34 -6.71 2.34
C LEU A 25 0.89 -5.95 1.84
N GLY A 26 1.77 -6.54 1.02
CA GLY A 26 2.97 -5.86 0.50
C GLY A 26 2.74 -4.49 -0.16
N PRO A 27 1.63 -4.27 -0.90
CA PRO A 27 1.29 -2.96 -1.46
C PRO A 27 1.16 -1.82 -0.43
N ILE A 28 1.00 -2.10 0.87
CA ILE A 28 0.88 -1.06 1.93
C ILE A 28 2.14 -0.20 2.07
N PHE A 29 3.29 -0.70 1.58
CA PHE A 29 4.54 0.05 1.60
C PHE A 29 4.55 1.18 0.55
N LEU A 30 3.71 1.10 -0.48
CA LEU A 30 3.63 2.09 -1.55
C LEU A 30 3.25 3.51 -1.06
N PRO A 31 2.28 3.70 -0.14
CA PRO A 31 2.01 5.01 0.45
C PRO A 31 3.02 5.42 1.55
N LEU A 32 3.65 4.47 2.24
CA LEU A 32 4.56 4.77 3.35
C LEU A 32 5.96 5.20 2.88
N LEU A 33 6.54 4.49 1.92
CA LEU A 33 7.87 4.79 1.38
C LEU A 33 8.02 6.26 0.95
N PRO A 34 7.13 6.85 0.13
CA PRO A 34 7.23 8.26 -0.23
C PRO A 34 7.02 9.19 0.97
N ALA A 35 6.19 8.83 1.95
CA ALA A 35 6.03 9.64 3.17
C ALA A 35 7.35 9.82 3.92
N PHE A 36 8.12 8.73 4.06
CA PHE A 36 9.41 8.75 4.75
C PHE A 36 10.52 9.34 3.87
N LEU A 37 10.61 8.95 2.60
CA LEU A 37 11.68 9.37 1.69
C LEU A 37 11.56 10.83 1.25
N LEU A 38 10.35 11.35 1.17
CA LEU A 38 10.08 12.73 0.74
C LEU A 38 9.70 13.64 1.91
N ARG A 39 9.86 13.19 3.16
CA ARG A 39 9.48 13.95 4.35
C ARG A 39 10.01 15.39 4.29
N GLY A 40 9.12 16.37 4.47
CA GLY A 40 9.44 17.80 4.44
C GLY A 40 9.57 18.42 3.04
N ARG A 41 9.47 17.62 1.97
CA ARG A 41 9.34 18.14 0.60
C ARG A 41 7.89 18.44 0.27
N GLN A 42 7.66 19.42 -0.60
CA GLN A 42 6.32 19.74 -1.10
C GLN A 42 5.64 18.54 -1.78
N ASP A 43 6.44 17.68 -2.42
CA ASP A 43 5.94 16.51 -3.15
C ASP A 43 5.60 15.31 -2.26
N ALA A 44 5.84 15.38 -0.95
CA ALA A 44 5.59 14.26 -0.03
C ALA A 44 4.13 13.80 -0.06
N LEU A 45 3.20 14.76 -0.05
CA LEU A 45 1.77 14.49 -0.07
C LEU A 45 1.34 13.86 -1.40
N ASN A 46 1.85 14.37 -2.52
CA ASN A 46 1.60 13.81 -3.85
C ASN A 46 2.16 12.38 -3.96
N GLY A 47 3.32 12.12 -3.36
CA GLY A 47 3.92 10.79 -3.30
C GLY A 47 3.06 9.81 -2.50
N VAL A 48 2.56 10.22 -1.33
CA VAL A 48 1.65 9.41 -0.50
C VAL A 48 0.37 9.09 -1.26
N LEU A 49 -0.29 10.09 -1.85
CA LEU A 49 -1.53 9.91 -2.62
C LEU A 49 -1.33 8.97 -3.83
N ALA A 50 -0.23 9.12 -4.56
CA ALA A 50 0.12 8.22 -5.66
C ALA A 50 0.37 6.79 -5.15
N GLY A 51 1.02 6.64 -3.99
CA GLY A 51 1.22 5.37 -3.33
C GLY A 51 -0.09 4.69 -2.93
N VAL A 52 -1.03 5.45 -2.36
CA VAL A 52 -2.38 4.96 -2.02
C VAL A 52 -3.09 4.49 -3.29
N ALA A 53 -3.12 5.30 -4.35
CA ALA A 53 -3.79 4.95 -5.60
C ALA A 53 -3.24 3.64 -6.21
N MET A 54 -1.91 3.48 -6.23
CA MET A 54 -1.27 2.27 -6.76
C MET A 54 -1.50 1.03 -5.87
N ALA A 55 -1.49 1.21 -4.54
CA ALA A 55 -1.80 0.13 -3.61
C ALA A 55 -3.25 -0.33 -3.76
N SER A 56 -4.20 0.61 -3.83
CA SER A 56 -5.62 0.31 -4.09
C SER A 56 -5.80 -0.45 -5.40
N LEU A 57 -5.14 -0.01 -6.49
CA LEU A 57 -5.21 -0.70 -7.78
C LEU A 57 -4.68 -2.14 -7.67
N THR A 58 -3.58 -2.33 -6.95
CA THR A 58 -2.99 -3.66 -6.73
C THR A 58 -3.96 -4.58 -5.99
N ILE A 59 -4.56 -4.09 -4.89
CA ILE A 59 -5.56 -4.85 -4.11
C ILE A 59 -6.76 -5.21 -4.99
N VAL A 60 -7.28 -4.26 -5.77
CA VAL A 60 -8.43 -4.50 -6.68
C VAL A 60 -8.11 -5.60 -7.69
N VAL A 61 -6.94 -5.56 -8.32
CA VAL A 61 -6.52 -6.60 -9.28
C VAL A 61 -6.40 -7.95 -8.60
N LEU A 62 -5.75 -8.03 -7.44
CA LEU A 62 -5.63 -9.29 -6.69
C LEU A 62 -7.01 -9.82 -6.28
N THR A 63 -7.94 -8.95 -5.89
CA THR A 63 -9.32 -9.32 -5.54
C THR A 63 -10.06 -9.92 -6.72
N ILE A 64 -10.08 -9.22 -7.86
CA ILE A 64 -10.84 -9.65 -9.05
C ILE A 64 -10.27 -10.94 -9.64
N THR A 65 -8.95 -11.14 -9.53
CA THR A 65 -8.28 -12.33 -10.04
C THR A 65 -8.29 -13.52 -9.08
N GLY A 66 -8.88 -13.38 -7.88
CA GLY A 66 -8.91 -14.42 -6.86
C GLY A 66 -7.53 -14.72 -6.26
N ASN A 67 -6.59 -13.77 -6.29
CA ASN A 67 -5.24 -13.93 -5.75
C ASN A 67 -5.11 -13.34 -4.34
N MET A 68 -6.19 -13.37 -3.56
CA MET A 68 -6.22 -12.99 -2.13
C MET A 68 -6.78 -14.12 -1.27
N ASP A 69 -6.34 -15.35 -1.54
CA ASP A 69 -6.82 -16.55 -0.83
C ASP A 69 -6.02 -16.85 0.45
N GLY A 70 -4.94 -16.09 0.70
CA GLY A 70 -4.12 -16.24 1.89
C GLY A 70 -4.86 -15.91 3.19
N PRO A 71 -4.33 -16.34 4.34
CA PRO A 71 -4.98 -16.11 5.62
C PRO A 71 -5.02 -14.63 5.98
N ALA A 72 -6.15 -14.17 6.52
CA ALA A 72 -6.25 -12.88 7.16
C ALA A 72 -5.67 -12.94 8.58
N VAL A 73 -4.96 -11.90 9.02
CA VAL A 73 -4.47 -11.82 10.40
C VAL A 73 -5.62 -11.42 11.32
N ALA A 74 -5.73 -12.07 12.48
CA ALA A 74 -6.70 -11.65 13.49
C ALA A 74 -6.48 -10.17 13.88
N PRO A 75 -7.55 -9.36 14.02
CA PRO A 75 -8.96 -9.74 14.16
C PRO A 75 -9.78 -9.76 12.86
N PHE A 76 -9.15 -9.70 11.69
CA PHE A 76 -9.86 -9.60 10.42
C PHE A 76 -10.48 -10.94 10.00
N SER A 77 -11.71 -10.88 9.47
CA SER A 77 -12.46 -12.05 9.00
C SER A 77 -12.04 -12.51 7.61
N ASP A 78 -11.50 -11.59 6.80
CA ASP A 78 -11.14 -11.84 5.41
C ASP A 78 -9.97 -10.94 4.96
N PRO A 79 -9.16 -11.38 3.98
CA PRO A 79 -7.95 -10.68 3.54
C PRO A 79 -8.22 -9.33 2.86
N LEU A 80 -9.38 -9.18 2.21
CA LEU A 80 -9.76 -7.92 1.58
C LEU A 80 -9.98 -6.85 2.63
N THR A 81 -10.78 -7.15 3.66
CA THR A 81 -11.05 -6.25 4.77
C THR A 81 -9.77 -5.88 5.51
N GLU A 82 -8.87 -6.85 5.76
CA GLU A 82 -7.55 -6.58 6.31
C GLU A 82 -6.74 -5.61 5.43
N SER A 83 -6.63 -5.91 4.13
CA SER A 83 -5.87 -5.10 3.18
C SER A 83 -6.34 -3.65 3.13
N ILE A 84 -7.66 -3.44 3.14
CA ILE A 84 -8.27 -2.10 3.16
C ILE A 84 -7.95 -1.39 4.48
N ALA A 85 -8.12 -2.06 5.62
CA ALA A 85 -7.86 -1.49 6.94
C ALA A 85 -6.39 -1.07 7.09
N VAL A 86 -5.46 -1.94 6.67
CA VAL A 86 -4.02 -1.67 6.73
C VAL A 86 -3.65 -0.56 5.74
N LEU A 87 -4.20 -0.54 4.53
CA LEU A 87 -3.99 0.55 3.58
C LEU A 87 -4.48 1.90 4.12
N ALA A 88 -5.65 1.94 4.76
CA ALA A 88 -6.16 3.15 5.40
C ALA A 88 -5.23 3.62 6.52
N GLY A 89 -4.75 2.71 7.37
CA GLY A 89 -3.75 3.02 8.40
C GLY A 89 -2.44 3.56 7.81
N ALA A 90 -1.93 2.93 6.76
CA ALA A 90 -0.73 3.34 6.04
C ALA A 90 -0.89 4.72 5.39
N ALA A 91 -2.05 5.01 4.80
CA ALA A 91 -2.39 6.31 4.23
C ALA A 91 -2.42 7.40 5.30
N ILE A 92 -3.11 7.17 6.41
CA ILE A 92 -3.19 8.10 7.55
C ILE A 92 -1.78 8.40 8.09
N LEU A 93 -0.99 7.35 8.34
CA LEU A 93 0.39 7.49 8.82
C LEU A 93 1.23 8.26 7.80
N GLY A 94 1.13 7.94 6.51
CA GLY A 94 1.84 8.64 5.44
C GLY A 94 1.50 10.14 5.39
N LEU A 95 0.22 10.48 5.55
CA LEU A 95 -0.22 11.88 5.63
C LEU A 95 0.35 12.60 6.85
N ILE A 96 0.33 11.96 8.03
CA ILE A 96 0.92 12.53 9.26
C ILE A 96 2.43 12.80 9.06
N VAL A 97 3.17 11.82 8.54
CA VAL A 97 4.62 11.94 8.31
C VAL A 97 4.91 13.04 7.27
N SER A 98 4.14 13.11 6.18
CA SER A 98 4.31 14.16 5.16
C SER A 98 4.12 15.57 5.73
N ARG A 99 3.19 15.75 6.69
CA ARG A 99 2.88 17.05 7.31
C ARG A 99 3.86 17.44 8.40
N THR A 100 4.40 16.49 9.16
CA THR A 100 5.34 16.79 10.26
C THR A 100 6.68 17.35 9.76
N GLY A 101 7.03 17.16 8.49
CA GLY A 101 8.25 17.75 7.90
C GLY A 101 8.12 19.19 7.40
N GLN A 102 6.91 19.78 7.34
CA GLN A 102 6.69 21.12 6.77
C GLN A 102 6.76 22.28 7.79
N ARG A 103 7.04 21.99 9.08
CA ARG A 103 6.99 22.98 10.18
C ARG A 103 8.34 23.62 10.55
N THR A 104 9.39 23.44 9.76
CA THR A 104 10.70 24.08 9.94
C THR A 104 11.03 24.91 8.72
#